data_AF-A0A351TAK7-F1
#
_entry.id   AF-A0A351TAK7-F1
#
_cell.length_a   1.000
_cell.length_b   1.000
_cell.length_c   1.000
_cell.angle_alpha   90.00
_cell.angle_beta   90.00
_cell.angle_gamma   90.00
#
_symmetry.space_group_name_H-M   'P 1'
#
loop_
_entity.id
_entity.type
_entity.pdbx_description
1 polymer ?
#
loop_
_entity_poly.entity_id
_entity_poly.type
_entity_poly.pdbx_seq_one_letter_code
_entity_poly.pdbx_strand_id
1 'polypeptide(L)'
;MYLGPSLRREFLDETMLLSFPSFSKIKSNYTKILKNRNKLLKDISLGKSQISDLAFWDDAFCKISVEYYSHRLKFIDFVKAYISSISSILENKYQIEFIYETKVNLDNISDSISSYLSKNQQRDIMLGHTYI
;
A
#
# COMPACT_ATOMS: atom_id res chain seq x y z
N MET A 1 -4.50 -14.06 17.46
CA MET A 1 -4.86 -14.01 16.03
C MET A 1 -3.60 -14.32 15.24
N TYR A 2 -3.54 -15.43 14.50
CA TYR A 2 -2.37 -15.75 13.67
C TYR A 2 -2.24 -14.70 12.55
N LEU A 3 -1.00 -14.22 12.32
CA LEU A 3 -0.60 -13.18 11.36
C LEU A 3 -1.23 -11.79 11.58
N GLY A 4 -0.45 -10.86 12.16
CA GLY A 4 -0.83 -9.44 12.25
C GLY A 4 -0.87 -8.75 10.87
N PRO A 5 -1.40 -7.51 10.77
CA PRO A 5 -1.58 -6.82 9.48
C PRO A 5 -0.31 -6.72 8.62
N SER A 6 0.87 -6.59 9.25
CA SER A 6 2.15 -6.56 8.53
C SER A 6 2.43 -7.88 7.81
N LEU A 7 2.31 -9.01 8.52
CA LEU A 7 2.56 -10.33 7.96
C LEU A 7 1.53 -10.70 6.88
N ARG A 8 0.26 -10.28 7.04
CA ARG A 8 -0.77 -10.48 5.99
C ARG A 8 -0.46 -9.69 4.72
N ARG A 9 0.04 -8.46 4.84
CA ARG A 9 0.49 -7.66 3.68
C ARG A 9 1.73 -8.25 3.03
N GLU A 10 2.67 -8.75 3.83
CA GLU A 10 3.88 -9.41 3.34
C GLU A 10 3.54 -10.66 2.55
N PHE A 11 2.67 -11.53 3.08
CA PHE A 11 2.16 -12.71 2.37
C PHE A 11 1.49 -12.33 1.04
N LEU A 12 0.65 -11.29 1.04
CA LEU A 12 0.00 -10.80 -0.19
C LEU A 12 1.04 -10.31 -1.21
N ASP A 13 2.05 -9.56 -0.76
CA ASP A 13 3.13 -9.08 -1.60
C ASP A 13 4.00 -10.22 -2.15
N GLU A 14 4.31 -11.24 -1.35
CA GLU A 14 5.04 -12.43 -1.77
C GLU A 14 4.26 -13.21 -2.83
N THR A 15 2.95 -13.37 -2.63
CA THR A 15 2.08 -14.03 -3.61
C THR A 15 2.09 -13.28 -4.93
N MET A 16 2.04 -11.94 -4.91
CA MET A 16 2.19 -11.14 -6.13
C MET A 16 3.56 -11.26 -6.79
N LEU A 17 4.65 -11.41 -6.02
CA LEU A 17 5.99 -11.64 -6.59
C LEU A 17 6.06 -12.97 -7.33
N LEU A 18 5.41 -14.01 -6.80
CA LEU A 18 5.33 -15.32 -7.44
C LEU A 18 4.48 -15.27 -8.73
N SER A 19 3.39 -14.50 -8.72
CA SER A 19 2.48 -14.38 -9.89
C SER A 19 2.98 -13.39 -10.95
N PHE A 20 3.66 -12.31 -10.55
CA PHE A 20 4.04 -11.20 -11.42
C PHE A 20 5.51 -10.82 -11.18
N PRO A 21 6.48 -11.36 -11.95
CA PRO A 21 7.89 -11.04 -11.77
C PRO A 21 8.20 -9.54 -11.88
N SER A 22 7.45 -8.80 -12.71
CA SER A 22 7.54 -7.34 -12.86
C SER A 22 7.26 -6.57 -11.56
N PHE A 23 6.46 -7.13 -10.64
CA PHE A 23 6.11 -6.52 -9.37
C PHE A 23 7.32 -6.36 -8.44
N SER A 24 8.38 -7.15 -8.61
CA SER A 24 9.61 -7.03 -7.82
C SER A 24 10.22 -5.63 -7.86
N LYS A 25 10.34 -5.07 -9.07
CA LYS A 25 10.87 -3.71 -9.25
C LYS A 25 9.92 -2.66 -8.65
N ILE A 26 8.61 -2.86 -8.80
CA ILE A 26 7.57 -1.96 -8.27
C ILE A 26 7.63 -1.94 -6.73
N LYS A 27 7.63 -3.11 -6.07
CA LYS A 27 7.75 -3.24 -4.61
C LYS A 27 9.04 -2.61 -4.09
N SER A 28 10.17 -2.85 -4.76
CA SER A 28 11.47 -2.28 -4.38
C SER A 28 11.44 -0.75 -4.46
N ASN A 29 10.92 -0.20 -5.56
CA ASN A 29 10.81 1.24 -5.78
C ASN A 29 9.84 1.89 -4.79
N TYR A 30 8.67 1.30 -4.57
CA TYR A 30 7.68 1.76 -3.60
C TYR A 30 8.30 1.89 -2.20
N THR A 31 9.00 0.83 -1.77
CA THR A 31 9.67 0.79 -0.46
C THR A 31 10.76 1.84 -0.34
N LYS A 32 11.59 2.02 -1.38
CA LYS A 32 12.66 3.03 -1.41
C LYS A 32 12.10 4.45 -1.37
N ILE A 33 11.09 4.75 -2.18
CA ILE A 33 10.45 6.06 -2.25
C ILE A 33 9.81 6.40 -0.90
N LEU A 34 9.04 5.47 -0.31
CA LEU A 34 8.43 5.66 1.00
C LEU A 34 9.49 5.88 2.10
N LYS A 35 10.59 5.13 2.07
CA LYS A 35 11.69 5.30 3.03
C LYS A 35 12.36 6.67 2.89
N ASN A 36 12.60 7.14 1.67
CA ASN A 36 13.20 8.45 1.44
C ASN A 36 12.24 9.58 1.84
N ARG A 37 10.96 9.45 1.54
CA ARG A 37 9.92 10.37 2.01
C ARG A 37 9.87 10.44 3.53
N ASN A 38 9.85 9.30 4.22
CA ASN A 38 9.84 9.24 5.69
C ASN A 38 11.11 9.86 6.29
N LYS A 39 12.27 9.63 5.67
CA LYS A 39 13.51 10.30 6.07
C LYS A 39 13.38 11.82 5.94
N LEU A 40 12.85 12.31 4.82
CA LEU A 40 12.63 13.74 4.61
C LEU A 40 11.64 14.33 5.62
N LEU A 41 10.53 13.65 5.93
CA LEU A 41 9.59 14.09 6.98
C LEU A 41 10.32 14.32 8.31
N LYS A 42 11.20 13.38 8.69
CA LYS A 42 12.01 13.48 9.91
C LYS A 42 13.07 14.59 9.84
N ASP A 43 13.67 14.80 8.68
CA ASP A 43 14.63 15.90 8.50
C ASP A 43 13.92 17.27 8.59
N ILE A 44 12.71 17.40 8.04
CA ILE A 44 11.85 18.59 8.19
C ILE A 44 11.48 18.81 9.66
N SER A 45 11.09 17.76 10.39
CA SER A 45 10.72 17.86 11.81
C SER A 45 11.88 18.34 12.69
N LEU A 46 13.12 18.10 12.25
CA LEU A 46 14.36 18.53 12.91
C LEU A 46 14.90 19.87 12.37
N GLY A 47 14.20 20.53 11.45
CA GLY A 47 14.62 21.79 10.83
C GLY A 47 15.80 21.66 9.86
N LYS A 48 16.08 20.44 9.35
CA LYS A 48 17.20 20.15 8.44
C LYS A 48 16.82 20.23 6.95
N SER A 49 15.54 20.33 6.65
CA SER A 49 15.00 20.39 5.28
C SER A 49 13.72 21.22 5.24
N GLN A 50 13.27 21.59 4.03
CA GLN A 50 12.10 22.44 3.84
C GLN A 50 10.87 21.60 3.49
N ILE A 51 9.68 22.10 3.85
CA ILE A 51 8.41 21.45 3.49
C ILE A 51 8.25 21.38 1.96
N SER A 52 8.77 22.37 1.22
CA SER A 52 8.76 22.39 -0.25
C SER A 52 9.45 21.18 -0.88
N ASP A 53 10.41 20.56 -0.18
CA ASP A 53 11.15 19.40 -0.68
C ASP A 53 10.26 18.13 -0.75
N LEU A 54 9.11 18.12 -0.05
CA LEU A 54 8.16 17.01 -0.09
C LEU A 54 7.49 16.85 -1.45
N ALA A 55 7.28 17.93 -2.20
CA ALA A 55 6.54 17.88 -3.46
C ALA A 55 7.12 16.87 -4.46
N PHE A 56 8.45 16.78 -4.54
CA PHE A 56 9.14 15.81 -5.38
C PHE A 56 8.84 14.36 -4.96
N TRP A 57 8.91 14.07 -3.65
CA TRP A 57 8.66 12.74 -3.12
C TRP A 57 7.18 12.38 -3.11
N ASP A 58 6.29 13.35 -2.96
CA ASP A 58 4.85 13.16 -3.03
C ASP A 58 4.41 12.75 -4.44
N ASP A 59 4.91 13.42 -5.48
CA ASP A 59 4.69 13.04 -6.87
C ASP A 59 5.25 11.64 -7.18
N ALA A 60 6.50 11.38 -6.79
CA ALA A 60 7.11 10.06 -6.96
C ALA A 60 6.34 8.96 -6.22
N PHE A 61 5.87 9.24 -5.01
CA PHE A 61 5.09 8.29 -4.20
C PHE A 61 3.72 8.03 -4.79
N CYS A 62 3.00 9.05 -5.26
CA CYS A 62 1.72 8.87 -5.94
C CYS A 62 1.87 7.96 -7.17
N LYS A 63 2.85 8.24 -8.04
CA LYS A 63 3.11 7.47 -9.26
C LYS A 63 3.39 6.00 -8.97
N ILE A 64 4.34 5.70 -8.09
CA ILE A 64 4.68 4.30 -7.79
C ILE A 64 3.55 3.58 -7.04
N SER A 65 2.74 4.31 -6.27
CA SER A 65 1.62 3.72 -5.55
C SER A 65 0.51 3.27 -6.50
N VAL A 66 0.24 4.01 -7.58
CA VAL A 66 -0.73 3.59 -8.61
C VAL A 66 -0.32 2.22 -9.17
N GLU A 67 0.94 2.04 -9.54
CA GLU A 67 1.44 0.75 -10.04
C GLU A 67 1.33 -0.36 -8.99
N TYR A 68 1.69 -0.06 -7.73
CA TYR A 68 1.69 -1.02 -6.63
C TYR A 68 0.26 -1.49 -6.28
N TYR A 69 -0.67 -0.57 -6.09
CA TYR A 69 -2.07 -0.88 -5.77
C TYR A 69 -2.81 -1.51 -6.96
N SER A 70 -2.44 -1.20 -8.21
CA SER A 70 -2.98 -1.89 -9.39
C SER A 70 -2.67 -3.38 -9.40
N HIS A 71 -1.49 -3.80 -8.91
CA HIS A 71 -1.17 -5.23 -8.77
C HIS A 71 -1.96 -5.87 -7.63
N ARG A 72 -2.13 -5.15 -6.51
CA ARG A 72 -2.97 -5.62 -5.40
C ARG A 72 -4.41 -5.82 -5.83
N LEU A 73 -4.96 -4.93 -6.65
CA LEU A 73 -6.29 -5.07 -7.22
C LEU A 73 -6.44 -6.36 -8.01
N LYS A 74 -5.49 -6.67 -8.91
CA LYS A 74 -5.50 -7.96 -9.65
C LYS A 74 -5.58 -9.16 -8.72
N PHE A 75 -4.83 -9.14 -7.62
CA PHE A 75 -4.88 -10.22 -6.62
C PHE A 75 -6.22 -10.25 -5.86
N ILE A 76 -6.73 -9.10 -5.44
CA ILE A 76 -8.01 -8.97 -4.74
C ILE A 76 -9.16 -9.49 -5.61
N ASP A 77 -9.20 -9.08 -6.88
CA ASP A 77 -10.23 -9.49 -7.83
C ASP A 77 -10.16 -10.98 -8.11
N PHE A 78 -8.94 -11.53 -8.24
CA PHE A 78 -8.73 -12.97 -8.33
C PHE A 78 -9.31 -13.69 -7.11
N VAL A 79 -8.95 -13.28 -5.88
CA VAL A 79 -9.46 -13.94 -4.68
C VAL A 79 -10.99 -13.84 -4.61
N LYS A 80 -11.56 -12.66 -4.85
CA LYS A 80 -13.03 -12.47 -4.84
C LYS A 80 -13.76 -13.35 -5.85
N ALA A 81 -13.17 -13.57 -7.03
CA ALA A 81 -13.77 -14.40 -8.06
C ALA A 81 -13.82 -15.90 -7.70
N TYR A 82 -12.85 -16.38 -6.89
CA TYR A 82 -12.71 -17.81 -6.60
C TYR A 82 -13.05 -18.22 -5.17
N ILE A 83 -13.20 -17.27 -4.24
CA ILE A 83 -13.36 -17.61 -2.83
C ILE A 83 -14.65 -18.37 -2.51
N SER A 84 -15.74 -18.10 -3.24
CA SER A 84 -16.99 -18.84 -3.10
C SER A 84 -16.82 -20.32 -3.46
N SER A 85 -15.97 -20.64 -4.43
CA SER A 85 -15.69 -22.02 -4.85
C SER A 85 -14.99 -22.84 -3.77
N ILE A 86 -14.29 -22.18 -2.83
CA ILE A 86 -13.63 -22.85 -1.71
C ILE A 86 -14.65 -23.46 -0.75
N SER A 87 -15.85 -22.87 -0.61
CA SER A 87 -16.89 -23.42 0.26
C SER A 87 -17.27 -24.87 -0.10
N SER A 88 -17.32 -25.19 -1.40
CA SER A 88 -17.57 -26.55 -1.89
C SER A 88 -16.46 -27.53 -1.51
N ILE A 89 -15.21 -27.09 -1.48
CA ILE A 89 -14.05 -27.91 -1.07
C ILE A 89 -14.15 -28.24 0.43
N LEU A 90 -14.75 -27.34 1.21
CA LEU A 90 -14.95 -27.48 2.64
C LEU A 90 -16.32 -28.09 3.01
N GLU A 91 -16.90 -28.88 2.10
CA GLU A 91 -18.19 -29.56 2.27
C GLU A 91 -19.35 -28.60 2.63
N ASN A 92 -19.26 -27.34 2.21
CA ASN A 92 -20.21 -26.26 2.53
C ASN A 92 -20.43 -26.04 4.04
N LYS A 93 -19.51 -26.49 4.89
CA LYS A 93 -19.59 -26.31 6.35
C LYS A 93 -19.21 -24.90 6.80
N TYR A 94 -18.48 -24.17 5.96
CA TYR A 94 -17.97 -22.84 6.27
C TYR A 94 -18.32 -21.86 5.16
N GLN A 95 -18.75 -20.66 5.56
CA GLN A 95 -18.80 -19.51 4.66
C GLN A 95 -17.50 -18.71 4.82
N ILE A 96 -16.84 -18.44 3.70
CA ILE A 96 -15.59 -17.69 3.68
C ILE A 96 -15.83 -16.40 2.92
N GLU A 97 -15.41 -15.29 3.53
CA GLU A 97 -15.42 -13.97 2.93
C GLU A 97 -14.00 -13.39 2.93
N PHE A 98 -13.69 -12.60 1.90
CA PHE A 98 -12.45 -11.84 1.81
C PHE A 98 -12.75 -10.34 1.77
N ILE A 99 -12.31 -9.64 2.82
CA ILE A 99 -12.46 -8.20 2.96
C ILE A 99 -11.06 -7.57 2.90
N TYR A 100 -10.86 -6.67 1.95
CA TYR A 100 -9.63 -5.89 1.83
C TYR A 100 -9.83 -4.49 2.41
N GLU A 101 -9.28 -4.25 3.59
CA GLU A 101 -9.32 -2.94 4.25
C GLU A 101 -8.15 -2.07 3.79
N THR A 102 -8.46 -0.88 3.25
CA THR A 102 -7.47 0.08 2.76
C THR A 102 -7.91 1.51 3.05
N LYS A 103 -6.93 2.39 3.23
CA LYS A 103 -7.15 3.85 3.33
C LYS A 103 -7.17 4.54 1.96
N VAL A 104 -6.82 3.79 0.92
CA VAL A 104 -6.73 4.27 -0.46
C VAL A 104 -7.99 3.87 -1.20
N ASN A 105 -8.68 4.84 -1.81
CA ASN A 105 -9.73 4.55 -2.76
C ASN A 105 -9.11 3.92 -4.02
N LEU A 106 -9.49 2.68 -4.29
CA LEU A 106 -8.89 1.89 -5.37
C LEU A 106 -9.40 2.30 -6.76
N ASP A 107 -10.54 2.97 -6.86
CA ASP A 107 -11.08 3.49 -8.14
C ASP A 107 -10.32 4.74 -8.61
N ASN A 108 -9.70 5.47 -7.67
CA ASN A 108 -8.89 6.64 -7.97
C ASN A 108 -7.69 6.73 -7.02
N ILE A 109 -6.75 5.82 -7.23
CA ILE A 109 -5.57 5.64 -6.36
C ILE A 109 -4.73 6.91 -6.27
N SER A 110 -4.45 7.55 -7.41
CA SER A 110 -3.57 8.73 -7.47
C SER A 110 -4.13 9.87 -6.61
N ASP A 111 -5.39 10.26 -6.85
CA ASP A 111 -6.00 11.39 -6.16
C ASP A 111 -6.26 11.07 -4.69
N SER A 112 -6.62 9.82 -4.39
CA SER A 112 -6.80 9.37 -3.01
C SER A 112 -5.51 9.47 -2.21
N ILE A 113 -4.37 9.09 -2.79
CA ILE A 113 -3.07 9.16 -2.13
C ILE A 113 -2.64 10.61 -1.99
N SER A 114 -2.69 11.39 -3.07
CA SER A 114 -2.37 12.82 -3.04
C SER A 114 -3.17 13.56 -1.96
N SER A 115 -4.48 13.31 -1.89
CA SER A 115 -5.36 13.88 -0.87
C SER A 115 -5.02 13.39 0.54
N TYR A 116 -4.64 12.12 0.70
CA TYR A 116 -4.18 11.59 1.98
C TYR A 116 -2.89 12.29 2.43
N LEU A 117 -1.91 12.45 1.55
CA LEU A 117 -0.62 13.07 1.88
C LEU A 117 -0.80 14.53 2.28
N SER A 118 -1.62 15.30 1.56
CA SER A 118 -1.85 16.72 1.88
C SER A 118 -2.59 16.88 3.21
N LYS A 119 -3.66 16.09 3.44
CA LYS A 119 -4.47 16.14 4.66
C LYS A 119 -3.68 15.77 5.91
N ASN A 120 -2.72 14.84 5.79
CA ASN A 120 -1.95 14.33 6.92
C ASN A 120 -0.55 14.95 7.03
N GLN A 121 -0.17 15.92 6.19
CA GLN A 121 1.21 16.43 6.09
C GLN A 121 1.80 16.84 7.44
N GLN A 122 1.10 17.68 8.22
CA GLN A 122 1.59 18.16 9.52
C GLN A 122 1.80 17.01 10.51
N ARG A 123 0.84 16.07 10.57
CA ARG A 123 0.92 14.89 11.42
C ARG A 123 2.09 13.99 11.01
N ASP A 124 2.23 13.75 9.71
CA ASP A 124 3.29 12.90 9.15
C ASP A 124 4.68 13.52 9.38
N ILE A 125 4.82 14.85 9.29
CA ILE A 125 6.05 15.55 9.68
C ILE A 125 6.36 15.33 11.15
N MET A 126 5.39 15.55 12.05
CA MET A 126 5.59 15.37 13.49
C MET A 126 6.01 13.93 13.86
N LEU A 127 5.45 12.93 13.17
CA LEU A 127 5.74 11.52 13.42
C LEU A 127 6.95 10.99 12.62
N GLY A 128 7.40 11.71 11.59
CA GLY A 128 8.43 11.26 10.65
C GLY A 128 8.01 10.05 9.80
N HIS A 129 6.70 9.77 9.69
CA HIS A 129 6.19 8.55 9.09
C HIS A 129 4.83 8.74 8.42
N THR A 130 4.67 8.07 7.28
CA THR A 130 3.40 7.92 6.58
C THR A 130 2.75 6.58 6.84
N TYR A 131 1.49 6.62 7.23
CA TYR A 131 0.68 5.44 7.58
C TYR A 131 -0.35 5.14 6.51
N ILE A 132 0.11 4.79 5.31
CA ILE A 132 -0.74 4.36 4.19
C ILE A 132 -0.83 2.84 4.11
#